data_AF-A0A0G3YSI3-F1
#
_entry.id   AF-A0A0G3YSI3-F1
#
_cell.length_a   1.000
_cell.length_b   1.000
_cell.length_c   1.000
_cell.angle_alpha   90.00
_cell.angle_beta   90.00
_cell.angle_gamma   90.00
#
_symmetry.space_group_name_H-M   'P 1'
#
loop_
_entity.id
_entity.type
_entity.pdbx_description
1 polymer ?
#
loop_
_entity_poly.entity_id
_entity_poly.type
_entity_poly.pdbx_seq_one_letter_code
_entity_poly.pdbx_strand_id
1 'polypeptide(L)'
;MRGRYMNESNYRLIFGFVVIAYGIAMSAVMAFRPERILAFYCRSRAWRWWYKFIYNMSTEDVMSARMVRITRFQGWIGLVFCTVLMWGFLFRR
;
A
#
# COMPACT_ATOMS: atom_id res chain seq x y z
N MET A 1 27.27 20.88 22.91
CA MET A 1 26.76 19.95 21.89
C MET A 1 25.25 20.12 21.83
N ARG A 2 24.72 20.73 20.77
CA ARG A 2 23.31 21.17 20.68
C ARG A 2 22.45 20.01 20.16
N GLY A 3 21.96 19.18 21.07
CA GLY A 3 21.04 18.09 20.76
C GLY A 3 19.76 18.66 20.15
N ARG A 4 19.52 18.40 18.87
CA ARG A 4 18.29 18.76 18.17
C ARG A 4 17.15 17.92 18.75
N TYR A 5 16.43 18.45 19.73
CA TYR A 5 15.11 17.93 20.09
C TYR A 5 14.21 18.09 18.87
N MET A 6 13.99 16.99 18.15
CA MET A 6 13.02 16.95 17.07
C MET A 6 11.65 17.11 17.73
N ASN A 7 11.04 18.29 17.59
CA ASN A 7 9.72 18.58 18.14
C ASN A 7 8.75 17.44 17.79
N GLU A 8 7.94 16.99 18.75
CA GLU A 8 6.99 15.88 18.58
C GLU A 8 6.06 16.10 17.36
N SER A 9 5.74 17.37 17.08
CA SER A 9 5.02 17.82 15.89
C SER A 9 5.75 17.48 14.57
N ASN A 10 7.07 17.68 14.51
CA ASN A 10 7.89 17.32 13.34
C ASN A 10 7.93 15.80 13.14
N TYR A 11 7.98 15.02 14.23
CA TYR A 11 7.92 13.56 14.13
C TYR A 11 6.59 13.08 13.54
N ARG A 12 5.46 13.67 13.97
CA ARG A 12 4.12 13.35 13.42
C ARG A 12 4.01 13.70 11.94
N LEU A 13 4.58 14.83 11.51
CA LEU A 13 4.61 15.23 10.10
C LEU A 13 5.47 14.31 9.24
N ILE A 14 6.69 13.98 9.69
CA ILE A 14 7.58 13.06 8.99
C ILE A 14 6.94 11.68 8.90
N PHE A 15 6.39 11.18 10.01
CA PHE A 15 5.71 9.90 10.05
C PHE A 15 4.51 9.87 9.11
N GLY A 16 3.66 10.91 9.14
CA GLY A 16 2.52 11.04 8.23
C GLY A 16 2.96 11.06 6.76
N PHE A 17 4.01 11.80 6.43
CA PHE A 17 4.55 11.86 5.08
C PHE A 17 5.09 10.49 4.62
N VAL A 18 5.84 9.80 5.46
CA VAL A 18 6.39 8.46 5.16
C VAL A 18 5.26 7.45 4.95
N VAL A 19 4.22 7.47 5.78
CA VAL A 19 3.05 6.59 5.65
C VAL A 19 2.31 6.85 4.32
N ILE A 20 2.09 8.11 3.97
CA ILE A 20 1.44 8.48 2.70
C ILE A 20 2.30 8.06 1.51
N ALA A 21 3.60 8.38 1.53
CA ALA A 21 4.53 8.02 0.46
C ALA A 21 4.62 6.50 0.27
N TYR A 22 4.67 5.74 1.37
CA TYR A 22 4.64 4.29 1.34
C TYR A 22 3.31 3.75 0.78
N GLY A 23 2.18 4.35 1.16
CA GLY A 23 0.86 4.02 0.63
C GLY A 23 0.79 4.22 -0.89
N ILE A 24 1.23 5.37 -1.38
CA ILE A 24 1.28 5.67 -2.83
C ILE A 24 2.19 4.68 -3.55
N ALA A 25 3.39 4.42 -3.01
CA ALA A 25 4.34 3.49 -3.60
C ALA A 25 3.76 2.07 -3.68
N MET A 26 3.13 1.59 -2.61
CA MET A 26 2.49 0.27 -2.59
C MET A 26 1.30 0.20 -3.57
N SER A 27 0.44 1.22 -3.60
CA SER A 27 -0.67 1.28 -4.56
C SER A 27 -0.18 1.32 -6.01
N ALA A 28 0.90 2.05 -6.29
CA ALA A 28 1.54 2.06 -7.61
C ALA A 28 2.07 0.67 -7.99
N VAL A 29 2.76 -0.02 -7.08
CA VAL A 29 3.26 -1.38 -7.33
C VAL A 29 2.08 -2.33 -7.57
N MET A 30 0.99 -2.23 -6.81
CA MET A 30 -0.23 -3.01 -7.04
C MET A 30 -0.87 -2.71 -8.41
N ALA A 31 -0.87 -1.45 -8.85
CA ALA A 31 -1.50 -1.02 -10.10
C ALA A 31 -0.70 -1.36 -11.38
N PHE A 32 0.64 -1.28 -11.31
CA PHE A 32 1.52 -1.46 -12.47
C PHE A 32 2.25 -2.80 -12.49
N ARG A 33 2.50 -3.40 -11.32
CA ARG A 33 3.25 -4.66 -11.17
C ARG A 33 2.56 -5.62 -10.17
N PRO A 34 1.25 -5.90 -10.32
CA PRO A 34 0.49 -6.76 -9.39
C PRO A 34 1.13 -8.14 -9.23
N GLU A 35 1.71 -8.70 -10.29
CA GLU A 35 2.39 -10.00 -10.28
C GLU A 35 3.58 -10.05 -9.32
N ARG A 36 4.38 -8.98 -9.24
CA ARG A 36 5.55 -8.94 -8.33
C ARG A 36 5.12 -8.87 -6.87
N ILE A 37 4.04 -8.14 -6.58
CA ILE A 37 3.50 -8.06 -5.23
C ILE A 37 2.86 -9.38 -4.81
N LEU A 38 2.13 -10.03 -5.73
CA LEU A 38 1.52 -11.33 -5.49
C LEU A 38 2.58 -12.42 -5.35
N ALA A 39 3.67 -12.38 -6.12
CA ALA A 39 4.81 -13.27 -5.94
C ALA A 39 5.49 -13.05 -4.57
N PHE A 40 5.57 -11.81 -4.09
CA PHE A 40 6.08 -11.51 -2.75
C PHE A 40 5.15 -12.02 -1.64
N TYR A 41 3.83 -11.87 -1.81
CA TYR A 41 2.83 -12.42 -0.88
C TYR A 41 2.85 -13.94 -0.88
N CYS A 42 3.05 -14.55 -2.05
CA CYS A 42 3.25 -15.98 -2.16
C CYS A 42 4.60 -16.40 -1.58
N ARG A 43 5.63 -15.55 -1.43
CA ARG A 43 6.86 -15.94 -0.74
C ARG A 43 6.79 -15.79 0.78
N SER A 44 5.94 -14.87 1.26
CA SER A 44 5.84 -14.52 2.68
C SER A 44 4.83 -15.39 3.42
N ARG A 45 5.28 -16.14 4.44
CA ARG A 45 4.40 -17.00 5.26
C ARG A 45 3.26 -16.24 5.94
N ALA A 46 3.53 -15.04 6.46
CA ALA A 46 2.51 -14.21 7.10
C ALA A 46 1.39 -13.82 6.12
N TRP A 47 1.76 -13.39 4.91
CA TRP A 47 0.79 -13.03 3.87
C TRP A 47 0.03 -14.25 3.36
N ARG A 48 0.68 -15.40 3.16
CA ARG A 48 -0.03 -16.66 2.85
C ARG A 48 -1.09 -17.00 3.90
N TRP A 49 -0.74 -16.88 5.18
CA TRP A 49 -1.68 -17.13 6.28
C TRP A 49 -2.85 -16.15 6.26
N TRP A 50 -2.58 -14.87 6.06
CA TRP A 50 -3.60 -13.83 5.95
C TRP A 50 -4.57 -14.08 4.78
N TYR A 51 -4.04 -14.42 3.60
CA TYR A 51 -4.85 -14.74 2.43
C TYR A 51 -5.67 -16.02 2.63
N LYS A 52 -5.09 -17.05 3.26
CA LYS A 52 -5.81 -18.27 3.60
C LYS A 52 -6.93 -18.01 4.61
N PHE A 53 -6.71 -17.12 5.58
CA PHE A 53 -7.71 -16.77 6.59
C PHE A 53 -8.87 -15.96 6.01
N ILE A 54 -8.59 -14.95 5.18
CA ILE A 54 -9.62 -14.05 4.63
C ILE A 54 -10.34 -14.65 3.43
N TYR A 55 -9.59 -15.25 2.50
CA TYR A 55 -10.12 -15.68 1.21
C TYR A 55 -10.31 -17.19 1.09
N ASN A 56 -9.91 -17.97 2.11
CA ASN A 56 -9.93 -19.44 2.09
C ASN A 56 -9.31 -20.04 0.80
N MET A 57 -8.30 -19.35 0.25
CA MET A 57 -7.67 -19.70 -1.03
C MET A 57 -6.34 -20.42 -0.83
N SER A 58 -6.02 -21.32 -1.76
CA SER A 58 -4.72 -22.00 -1.82
C SER A 58 -3.65 -21.07 -2.42
N THR A 59 -2.36 -21.38 -2.22
CA THR A 59 -1.24 -20.60 -2.77
C THR A 59 -1.21 -20.55 -4.30
N GLU A 60 -1.84 -21.52 -4.97
CA GLU A 60 -1.94 -21.58 -6.43
C GLU A 60 -3.01 -20.61 -6.96
N ASP A 61 -4.10 -20.42 -6.21
CA ASP A 61 -5.16 -19.47 -6.56
C ASP A 61 -4.74 -18.00 -6.38
N VAL A 62 -3.77 -17.75 -5.50
CA VAL A 62 -3.24 -16.40 -5.22
C VAL A 62 -2.58 -15.77 -6.45
N MET A 63 -1.97 -16.56 -7.35
CA MET A 63 -1.42 -16.06 -8.62
C MET A 63 -2.40 -16.16 -9.80
N SER A 64 -3.68 -16.49 -9.55
CA SER A 64 -4.67 -16.56 -10.63
C SER A 64 -4.85 -15.20 -11.33
N ALA A 65 -5.16 -15.24 -12.62
CA ALA A 65 -5.45 -14.03 -13.42
C ALA A 65 -6.61 -13.19 -12.86
N ARG A 66 -7.49 -13.80 -12.05
CA ARG A 66 -8.54 -13.10 -11.31
C ARG A 66 -7.95 -12.26 -10.18
N MET A 67 -7.05 -12.84 -9.38
CA MET A 67 -6.40 -12.15 -8.26
C MET A 67 -5.52 -10.99 -8.76
N VAL A 68 -4.77 -11.21 -9.85
CA VAL A 68 -3.95 -10.16 -10.49
C VAL A 68 -4.81 -8.97 -10.90
N ARG A 69 -5.99 -9.20 -11.49
CA ARG A 69 -6.93 -8.12 -11.85
C ARG A 69 -7.50 -7.41 -10.62
N ILE A 70 -7.85 -8.14 -9.57
CA ILE A 70 -8.35 -7.55 -8.31
C ILE A 70 -7.28 -6.69 -7.65
N THR A 71 -6.05 -7.19 -7.52
CA THR A 71 -4.92 -6.44 -6.95
C THR A 71 -4.62 -5.20 -7.79
N ARG A 72 -4.70 -5.30 -9.12
CA ARG A 72 -4.54 -4.16 -10.01
C ARG A 72 -5.62 -3.10 -9.78
N PHE A 73 -6.86 -3.54 -9.67
CA PHE A 73 -8.01 -2.66 -9.42
C PHE A 73 -7.91 -1.98 -8.05
N GLN A 74 -7.49 -2.72 -7.01
CA GLN A 74 -7.21 -2.16 -5.67
C GLN A 74 -6.10 -1.12 -5.71
N GLY A 75 -5.01 -1.38 -6.45
CA GLY A 75 -3.93 -0.40 -6.65
C GLY A 75 -4.42 0.88 -7.32
N TRP A 76 -5.26 0.75 -8.36
CA TRP A 76 -5.88 1.89 -9.03
C TRP A 76 -6.80 2.70 -8.10
N ILE A 77 -7.67 2.03 -7.34
CA ILE A 77 -8.54 2.69 -6.35
C ILE A 77 -7.68 3.44 -5.32
N GLY A 78 -6.60 2.81 -4.82
CA GLY A 78 -5.68 3.44 -3.88
C GLY A 78 -5.02 4.71 -4.46
N LEU A 79 -4.56 4.66 -5.71
CA LEU A 79 -3.99 5.83 -6.38
C LEU A 79 -5.02 6.94 -6.62
N VAL A 80 -6.24 6.60 -7.05
CA VAL A 80 -7.33 7.57 -7.21
C VAL A 80 -7.66 8.21 -5.87
N PHE A 81 -7.78 7.42 -4.80
CA PHE A 81 -8.04 7.91 -3.45
C PHE A 81 -6.93 8.84 -2.96
N CYS A 82 -5.66 8.47 -3.12
CA CYS A 82 -4.52 9.34 -2.81
C CYS A 82 -4.56 10.64 -3.61
N THR A 83 -4.92 10.58 -4.90
CA THR A 83 -5.03 11.76 -5.77
C THR A 83 -6.15 12.69 -5.29
N VAL A 84 -7.31 12.12 -4.93
CA VAL A 84 -8.44 12.87 -4.36
C VAL A 84 -8.07 13.51 -3.02
N LEU A 85 -7.34 12.80 -2.14
CA LEU A 85 -6.87 13.35 -0.87
C LEU A 85 -5.87 14.50 -1.06
N MET A 86 -4.91 14.35 -1.97
CA MET A 86 -3.99 15.44 -2.29
C MET A 86 -4.73 16.64 -2.88
N TRP A 87 -5.70 16.40 -3.77
CA TRP A 87 -6.53 17.44 -4.35
C TRP A 87 -7.37 18.16 -3.29
N GLY A 88 -8.02 17.39 -2.41
CA GLY A 88 -8.79 17.94 -1.28
C GLY A 88 -7.93 18.71 -0.29
N PHE A 89 -6.66 18.32 -0.10
CA PHE A 89 -5.71 19.08 0.72
C PHE A 89 -5.27 20.37 0.03
N LEU A 90 -4.98 20.33 -1.28
CA LEU A 90 -4.57 21.50 -2.08
C LEU A 90 -5.68 22.55 -2.23
N PHE A 91 -6.94 22.11 -2.30
CA PHE A 91 -8.11 22.98 -2.45
C PHE A 91 -8.85 23.27 -1.14
N ARG A 92 -8.39 22.76 0.01
CA ARG A 92 -8.79 23.26 1.33
C ARG A 92 -8.17 24.64 1.51
N ARG A 93 -8.91 25.64 1.04
CA ARG A 93 -8.72 27.05 1.38
C ARG A 93 -9.29 27.33 2.76
#